data_AF-D0N098-F1
#
_entry.id   AF-D0N098-F1
#
_cell.length_a   1.000
_cell.length_b   1.000
_cell.length_c   1.000
_cell.angle_alpha   90.00
_cell.angle_beta   90.00
_cell.angle_gamma   90.00
#
_symmetry.space_group_name_H-M   'P 1'
#
loop_
_entity.id
_entity.type
_entity.pdbx_description
1 polymer ?
#
loop_
_entity_poly.entity_id
_entity_poly.type
_entity_poly.pdbx_seq_one_letter_code
_entity_poly.pdbx_strand_id
1 'polypeptide(L)'
;MSVYRSCWLSFRRYNTRSAAHQQRQFEVLVPALQTFKRLHGHYAVPLRYTVPSTRNSGAEQWPQELHGMKLGTTISRFLKACASAKKPSKRQSLDRLRAQLREIGVPEVEDWKRFLWDEVTVPAMQTYRSKHGDLLIPASFTVSEGDDAWPRSTWGYKLGYWTSELRRKKDMLQQYQLDDLEALDFSWNALEARWNRYFVPARQTYQELYGTSQVPQSFVVPCNDPDWPAELGGYRLGQKVNNLRCGNAEELQDIELIYKSWMLLETLHVVDEGDEDLDAQNDEEEFEK
;
A
#
# COMPACT_ATOMS: atom_id res chain seq x y z
N MET A 1 62.63 2.26 -29.62
CA MET A 1 61.52 1.49 -29.02
C MET A 1 60.31 2.41 -28.95
N SER A 2 59.46 2.33 -29.97
CA SER A 2 58.23 3.13 -30.10
C SER A 2 57.07 2.24 -29.68
N VAL A 3 56.25 2.67 -28.71
CA VAL A 3 55.01 1.99 -28.35
C VAL A 3 53.88 3.00 -28.47
N TYR A 4 53.18 2.92 -29.60
CA TYR A 4 51.91 3.59 -29.85
C TYR A 4 50.85 3.08 -28.86
N ARG A 5 50.25 3.97 -28.06
CA ARG A 5 48.98 3.71 -27.38
C ARG A 5 47.84 4.06 -28.32
N SER A 6 47.26 3.05 -28.95
CA SER A 6 46.04 3.18 -29.76
C SER A 6 44.83 3.47 -28.86
N CYS A 7 44.25 4.66 -29.04
CA CYS A 7 43.00 5.12 -28.44
C CYS A 7 41.83 4.36 -29.09
N TRP A 8 41.21 3.45 -28.34
CA TRP A 8 39.97 2.78 -28.76
C TRP A 8 38.78 3.71 -28.49
N LEU A 9 38.39 4.49 -29.50
CA LEU A 9 37.09 5.16 -29.54
C LEU A 9 35.99 4.09 -29.69
N SER A 10 35.33 3.76 -28.58
CA SER A 10 34.12 2.94 -28.59
C SER A 10 33.00 3.71 -29.27
N PHE A 11 32.77 3.43 -30.55
CA PHE A 11 31.63 3.95 -31.30
C PHE A 11 30.38 3.21 -30.83
N ARG A 12 29.65 3.82 -29.89
CA ARG A 12 28.34 3.33 -29.44
C ARG A 12 27.40 3.34 -30.64
N ARG A 13 27.20 2.18 -31.28
CA ARG A 13 26.25 2.01 -32.38
C ARG A 13 24.85 2.37 -31.88
N TYR A 14 24.35 3.54 -32.28
CA TYR A 14 22.97 3.92 -32.05
C TYR A 14 22.06 2.99 -32.85
N ASN A 15 21.25 2.19 -32.17
CA ASN A 15 20.32 1.27 -32.82
C ASN A 15 19.15 2.06 -33.45
N THR A 16 19.28 2.39 -34.74
CA THR A 16 18.35 3.24 -35.51
C THR A 16 16.94 2.64 -35.62
N ARG A 17 16.82 1.31 -35.62
CA ARG A 17 15.53 0.60 -35.62
C ARG A 17 14.71 0.87 -34.35
N SER A 18 15.37 0.96 -33.20
CA SER A 18 14.72 1.27 -31.92
C SER A 18 14.19 2.72 -31.89
N ALA A 19 14.95 3.66 -32.44
CA ALA A 19 14.56 5.06 -32.51
C ALA A 19 13.37 5.31 -33.45
N ALA A 20 13.34 4.66 -34.62
CA ALA A 20 12.22 4.75 -35.56
C ALA A 20 10.94 4.13 -34.98
N HIS A 21 11.04 3.00 -34.28
CA HIS A 21 9.91 2.40 -33.59
C HIS A 21 9.37 3.30 -32.47
N GLN A 22 10.26 3.90 -31.68
CA GLN A 22 9.87 4.84 -30.63
C GLN A 22 9.16 6.08 -31.20
N GLN A 23 9.65 6.62 -32.32
CA GLN A 23 9.02 7.76 -32.98
C GLN A 23 7.58 7.44 -33.44
N ARG A 24 7.37 6.27 -34.06
CA ARG A 24 6.03 5.81 -34.45
C ARG A 24 5.08 5.66 -33.26
N GLN A 25 5.59 5.18 -32.11
CA GLN A 25 4.77 5.09 -30.89
C GLN A 25 4.36 6.46 -30.34
N PHE A 26 5.13 7.51 -30.60
CA PHE A 26 4.80 8.87 -30.18
C PHE A 26 3.73 9.51 -31.07
N GLU A 27 3.76 9.21 -32.38
CA GLU A 27 2.75 9.71 -33.33
C GLU A 27 1.32 9.25 -32.98
N VAL A 28 1.19 8.02 -32.48
CA VAL A 28 -0.11 7.45 -32.07
C VAL A 28 -0.47 7.71 -30.60
N LEU A 29 0.32 8.51 -29.88
CA LEU A 29 0.12 8.75 -28.45
C LEU A 29 -1.11 9.61 -28.16
N VAL A 30 -1.34 10.66 -28.96
CA VAL A 30 -2.51 11.55 -28.84
C VAL A 30 -3.83 10.80 -28.98
N PRO A 31 -4.09 10.05 -30.08
CA PRO A 31 -5.35 9.31 -30.22
C PRO A 31 -5.53 8.23 -29.15
N ALA A 32 -4.43 7.63 -28.67
CA ALA A 32 -4.48 6.66 -27.58
C ALA A 32 -4.94 7.30 -26.25
N LEU A 33 -4.44 8.49 -25.92
CA LEU A 33 -4.85 9.21 -24.71
C LEU A 33 -6.26 9.78 -24.81
N GLN A 34 -6.69 10.24 -25.98
CA GLN A 34 -8.09 10.64 -26.21
C GLN A 34 -9.03 9.45 -26.00
N THR A 35 -8.68 8.29 -26.55
CA THR A 35 -9.46 7.06 -26.35
C THR A 35 -9.48 6.67 -24.87
N PHE A 36 -8.34 6.72 -24.18
CA PHE A 36 -8.27 6.44 -22.76
C PHE A 36 -9.16 7.38 -21.93
N LYS A 37 -9.09 8.69 -22.16
CA LYS A 37 -9.94 9.67 -21.46
C LYS A 37 -11.42 9.44 -21.74
N ARG A 38 -11.80 9.08 -22.97
CA ARG A 38 -13.20 8.77 -23.30
C ARG A 38 -13.72 7.58 -22.50
N LEU A 39 -12.89 6.55 -22.30
CA LEU A 39 -13.30 5.33 -21.61
C LEU A 39 -13.25 5.46 -20.08
N HIS A 40 -12.22 6.13 -19.55
CA HIS A 40 -11.96 6.20 -18.12
C HIS A 40 -12.29 7.56 -17.49
N GLY A 41 -12.52 8.61 -18.28
CA GLY A 41 -12.85 9.95 -17.78
C GLY A 41 -11.65 10.78 -17.29
N HIS A 42 -10.43 10.24 -17.31
CA HIS A 42 -9.21 10.92 -16.83
C HIS A 42 -7.99 10.56 -17.68
N TYR A 43 -6.85 11.20 -17.42
CA TYR A 43 -5.57 10.94 -18.11
C TYR A 43 -4.57 10.12 -17.32
N ALA A 44 -4.83 9.79 -16.05
CA ALA A 44 -3.94 8.97 -15.22
C ALA A 44 -3.79 7.52 -15.72
N VAL A 45 -3.01 7.31 -16.79
CA VAL A 45 -2.75 6.00 -17.39
C VAL A 45 -1.71 5.24 -16.56
N PRO A 46 -2.03 4.06 -16.00
CA PRO A 46 -1.07 3.26 -15.24
C PRO A 46 0.16 2.86 -16.07
N LEU A 47 1.35 2.85 -15.47
CA LEU A 47 2.62 2.57 -16.19
C LEU A 47 2.63 1.24 -16.97
N ARG A 48 1.92 0.23 -16.43
CA ARG A 48 1.82 -1.12 -17.01
C ARG A 48 0.58 -1.29 -17.90
N TYR A 49 -0.21 -0.24 -18.10
CA TYR A 49 -1.39 -0.31 -18.96
C TYR A 49 -0.98 -0.61 -20.40
N THR A 50 -1.60 -1.66 -20.94
CA THR A 50 -1.44 -2.09 -22.32
C THR A 50 -2.81 -2.06 -22.96
N VAL A 51 -2.93 -1.38 -24.10
CA VAL A 51 -4.18 -1.30 -24.85
C VAL A 51 -4.65 -2.72 -25.19
N PRO A 52 -5.91 -3.09 -24.87
CA PRO A 52 -6.46 -4.39 -25.22
C PRO A 52 -6.25 -4.70 -26.70
N SER A 53 -5.86 -5.93 -27.01
CA SER A 53 -5.76 -6.43 -28.39
C SER A 53 -6.96 -7.30 -28.72
N THR A 54 -7.17 -7.62 -30.00
CA THR A 54 -8.31 -8.38 -30.55
C THR A 54 -8.75 -9.65 -29.80
N ARG A 55 -7.93 -10.19 -28.90
CA ARG A 55 -8.23 -11.36 -28.06
C ARG A 55 -8.84 -11.01 -26.69
N ASN A 56 -8.85 -9.73 -26.32
CA ASN A 56 -9.26 -9.25 -25.00
C ASN A 56 -10.57 -8.46 -25.14
N SER A 57 -11.46 -8.59 -24.14
CA SER A 57 -12.68 -7.78 -24.05
C SER A 57 -12.35 -6.28 -24.02
N GLY A 58 -13.13 -5.46 -24.74
CA GLY A 58 -12.92 -4.02 -24.83
C GLY A 58 -12.01 -3.57 -25.98
N ALA A 59 -11.42 -4.49 -26.75
CA ALA A 59 -10.58 -4.15 -27.90
C ALA A 59 -11.35 -3.41 -29.01
N GLU A 60 -12.66 -3.64 -29.12
CA GLU A 60 -13.57 -2.96 -30.04
C GLU A 60 -13.69 -1.44 -29.77
N GLN A 61 -13.37 -1.01 -28.55
CA GLN A 61 -13.41 0.40 -28.15
C GLN A 61 -12.12 1.15 -28.55
N TRP A 62 -11.09 0.43 -29.00
CA TRP A 62 -9.79 0.96 -29.37
C TRP A 62 -9.53 0.83 -30.88
N PRO A 63 -8.98 1.86 -31.55
CA PRO A 63 -8.46 1.75 -32.90
C PRO A 63 -7.48 0.57 -33.04
N GLN A 64 -7.61 -0.19 -34.13
CA GLN A 64 -6.82 -1.41 -34.35
C GLN A 64 -5.31 -1.16 -34.35
N GLU A 65 -4.88 0.01 -34.82
CA GLU A 65 -3.48 0.45 -34.81
C GLU A 65 -2.89 0.64 -33.40
N LEU A 66 -3.74 0.78 -32.37
CA LEU A 66 -3.32 0.95 -30.97
C LEU A 66 -3.26 -0.37 -30.19
N HIS A 67 -3.79 -1.45 -30.74
CA HIS A 67 -3.89 -2.74 -30.04
C HIS A 67 -2.52 -3.25 -29.58
N GLY A 68 -2.41 -3.61 -28.30
CA GLY A 68 -1.15 -4.07 -27.70
C GLY A 68 -0.13 -2.95 -27.41
N MET A 69 -0.46 -1.68 -27.65
CA MET A 69 0.40 -0.56 -27.30
C MET A 69 0.57 -0.46 -25.77
N LYS A 70 1.81 -0.40 -25.31
CA LYS A 70 2.16 -0.18 -23.88
C LYS A 70 2.01 1.29 -23.49
N LEU A 71 0.79 1.81 -23.56
CA LEU A 71 0.47 3.24 -23.48
C LEU A 71 1.13 3.93 -22.27
N GLY A 72 1.00 3.36 -21.07
CA GLY A 72 1.58 3.94 -19.85
C GLY A 72 3.10 4.03 -19.86
N THR A 73 3.77 3.04 -20.44
CA THR A 73 5.23 3.11 -20.59
C THR A 73 5.63 4.07 -21.71
N THR A 74 4.83 4.16 -22.77
CA THR A 74 5.08 5.07 -23.90
C THR A 74 5.03 6.53 -23.46
N ILE A 75 4.01 6.96 -22.69
CA ILE A 75 3.95 8.33 -22.18
C ILE A 75 5.12 8.66 -21.23
N SER A 76 5.48 7.73 -20.32
CA SER A 76 6.65 7.90 -19.46
C SER A 76 7.95 8.04 -20.26
N ARG A 77 8.12 7.25 -21.33
CA ARG A 77 9.28 7.38 -22.24
C ARG A 77 9.24 8.67 -23.05
N PHE A 78 8.07 9.14 -23.45
CA PHE A 78 7.89 10.41 -24.15
C PHE A 78 8.39 11.57 -23.30
N LEU A 79 7.94 11.69 -22.04
CA LEU A 79 8.39 12.76 -21.15
C LEU A 79 9.90 12.72 -20.89
N LYS A 80 10.46 11.52 -20.69
CA LYS A 80 11.92 11.35 -20.58
C LYS A 80 12.66 11.76 -21.87
N ALA A 81 12.07 11.52 -23.04
CA ALA A 81 12.64 11.93 -24.31
C ALA A 81 12.61 13.46 -24.46
N CYS A 82 11.55 14.13 -24.00
CA CYS A 82 11.46 15.60 -23.95
C CYS A 82 12.58 16.18 -23.06
N ALA A 83 12.75 15.65 -21.85
CA ALA A 83 13.77 16.13 -20.91
C ALA A 83 15.22 15.91 -21.41
N SER A 84 15.48 14.85 -22.18
CA SER A 84 16.83 14.46 -22.61
C SER A 84 17.19 14.82 -24.06
N ALA A 85 16.27 15.41 -24.83
CA ALA A 85 16.51 15.73 -26.23
C ALA A 85 17.60 16.81 -26.37
N LYS A 86 18.66 16.51 -27.13
CA LYS A 86 19.76 17.45 -27.45
C LYS A 86 19.66 18.08 -28.84
N LYS A 87 19.17 17.32 -29.83
CA LYS A 87 19.11 17.76 -31.24
C LYS A 87 17.90 18.69 -31.46
N PRO A 88 18.07 19.85 -32.15
CA PRO A 88 16.97 20.79 -32.39
C PRO A 88 15.77 20.19 -33.12
N SER A 89 16.00 19.41 -34.18
CA SER A 89 14.91 18.77 -34.96
C SER A 89 14.07 17.80 -34.12
N LYS A 90 14.72 17.05 -33.22
CA LYS A 90 14.04 16.14 -32.29
C LYS A 90 13.23 16.93 -31.25
N ARG A 91 13.79 18.01 -30.69
CA ARG A 91 13.07 18.90 -29.76
C ARG A 91 11.81 19.44 -30.42
N GLN A 92 11.93 20.05 -31.59
CA GLN A 92 10.78 20.60 -32.31
C GLN A 92 9.67 19.56 -32.56
N SER A 93 10.02 18.32 -32.89
CA SER A 93 9.05 17.24 -33.08
C SER A 93 8.33 16.86 -31.78
N LEU A 94 9.08 16.79 -30.67
CA LEU A 94 8.52 16.50 -29.34
C LEU A 94 7.69 17.66 -28.79
N ASP A 95 8.10 18.91 -29.04
CA ASP A 95 7.39 20.11 -28.62
C ASP A 95 6.05 20.25 -29.35
N ARG A 96 6.01 19.92 -30.66
CA ARG A 96 4.75 19.82 -31.42
C ARG A 96 3.80 18.80 -30.78
N LEU A 97 4.30 17.62 -30.44
CA LEU A 97 3.48 16.60 -29.80
C LEU A 97 3.04 17.02 -28.39
N ARG A 98 3.91 17.67 -27.61
CA ARG A 98 3.56 18.24 -26.30
C ARG A 98 2.46 19.30 -26.41
N ALA A 99 2.50 20.14 -27.44
CA ALA A 99 1.45 21.11 -27.72
C ALA A 99 0.11 20.43 -28.05
N GLN A 100 0.11 19.37 -28.85
CA GLN A 100 -1.10 18.57 -29.12
C GLN A 100 -1.66 17.92 -27.86
N LEU A 101 -0.80 17.39 -26.99
CA LEU A 101 -1.20 16.83 -25.70
C LEU A 101 -1.84 17.89 -24.79
N ARG A 102 -1.27 19.10 -24.78
CA ARG A 102 -1.84 20.25 -24.05
C ARG A 102 -3.22 20.64 -24.59
N GLU A 103 -3.40 20.64 -25.91
CA GLU A 103 -4.66 21.00 -26.56
C GLU A 103 -5.81 20.05 -26.19
N ILE A 104 -5.53 18.74 -26.07
CA ILE A 104 -6.54 17.77 -25.62
C ILE A 104 -6.80 17.83 -24.10
N GLY A 105 -5.97 18.58 -23.36
CA GLY A 105 -6.08 18.78 -21.92
C GLY A 105 -5.30 17.76 -21.07
N VAL A 106 -4.27 17.11 -21.63
CA VAL A 106 -3.34 16.30 -20.82
C VAL A 106 -2.53 17.26 -19.92
N PRO A 107 -2.42 16.97 -18.61
CA PRO A 107 -1.65 17.80 -17.69
C PRO A 107 -0.19 17.98 -18.13
N GLU A 108 0.33 19.19 -17.96
CA GLU A 108 1.72 19.48 -18.26
C GLU A 108 2.62 19.01 -17.10
N VAL A 109 3.13 17.79 -17.23
CA VAL A 109 3.93 17.13 -16.19
C VAL A 109 5.29 16.69 -16.74
N GLU A 110 6.30 16.74 -15.88
CA GLU A 110 7.67 16.33 -16.23
C GLU A 110 7.91 14.84 -15.98
N ASP A 111 7.32 14.29 -14.91
CA ASP A 111 7.41 12.88 -14.56
C ASP A 111 6.03 12.26 -14.42
N TRP A 112 5.73 11.32 -15.33
CA TRP A 112 4.47 10.56 -15.30
C TRP A 112 4.32 9.73 -14.03
N LYS A 113 5.43 9.27 -13.43
CA LYS A 113 5.36 8.49 -12.20
C LYS A 113 4.87 9.34 -11.03
N ARG A 114 5.40 10.56 -10.92
CA ARG A 114 4.98 11.54 -9.92
C ARG A 114 3.52 11.93 -10.15
N PHE A 115 3.13 12.21 -11.39
CA PHE A 115 1.74 12.47 -11.74
C PHE A 115 0.79 11.33 -11.29
N LEU A 116 1.14 10.06 -11.52
CA LEU A 116 0.33 8.93 -11.04
C LEU A 116 0.35 8.76 -9.52
N TRP A 117 1.43 9.15 -8.86
CA TRP A 117 1.48 9.17 -7.40
C TRP A 117 0.45 10.17 -6.85
N ASP A 118 0.48 11.39 -7.37
CA ASP A 118 -0.35 12.52 -6.95
C ASP A 118 -1.83 12.32 -7.33
N GLU A 119 -2.13 11.76 -8.51
CA GLU A 119 -3.51 11.63 -9.02
C GLU A 119 -4.21 10.31 -8.67
N VAL A 120 -3.44 9.27 -8.29
CA VAL A 120 -3.98 7.93 -8.07
C VAL A 120 -3.63 7.41 -6.68
N THR A 121 -2.34 7.40 -6.34
CA THR A 121 -1.88 6.69 -5.15
C THR A 121 -2.26 7.42 -3.87
N VAL A 122 -1.93 8.72 -3.80
CA VAL A 122 -2.25 9.58 -2.64
C VAL A 122 -3.78 9.73 -2.46
N PRO A 123 -4.57 10.06 -3.50
CA PRO A 123 -6.03 10.16 -3.35
C PRO A 123 -6.69 8.85 -2.92
N ALA A 124 -6.23 7.70 -3.44
CA ALA A 124 -6.75 6.41 -2.99
C ALA A 124 -6.44 6.15 -1.51
N MET A 125 -5.25 6.49 -1.02
CA MET A 125 -4.93 6.39 0.41
C MET A 125 -5.76 7.35 1.26
N GLN A 126 -5.94 8.59 0.82
CA GLN A 126 -6.78 9.58 1.50
C GLN A 126 -8.23 9.09 1.62
N THR A 127 -8.84 8.64 0.51
CA THR A 127 -10.21 8.10 0.53
C THR A 127 -10.32 6.88 1.45
N TYR A 128 -9.35 5.95 1.40
CA TYR A 128 -9.36 4.79 2.30
C TYR A 128 -9.30 5.23 3.77
N ARG A 129 -8.37 6.13 4.12
CA ARG A 129 -8.21 6.64 5.49
C ARG A 129 -9.46 7.36 5.97
N SER A 130 -10.11 8.16 5.12
CA SER A 130 -11.38 8.81 5.47
C SER A 130 -12.51 7.81 5.75
N LYS A 131 -12.53 6.67 5.06
CA LYS A 131 -13.57 5.63 5.23
C LYS A 131 -13.29 4.68 6.40
N HIS A 132 -12.02 4.40 6.70
CA HIS A 132 -11.61 3.36 7.65
C HIS A 132 -10.86 3.88 8.88
N GLY A 133 -10.45 5.15 8.91
CA GLY A 133 -9.70 5.77 9.99
C GLY A 133 -8.19 5.47 9.99
N ASP A 134 -7.73 4.49 9.21
CA ASP A 134 -6.33 4.07 9.15
C ASP A 134 -5.87 3.69 7.72
N LEU A 135 -4.59 3.33 7.58
CA LEU A 135 -3.99 2.84 6.33
C LEU A 135 -3.55 1.36 6.42
N LEU A 136 -4.25 0.56 7.23
CA LEU A 136 -4.03 -0.87 7.43
C LEU A 136 -4.76 -1.70 6.35
N ILE A 137 -4.54 -1.28 5.10
CA ILE A 137 -5.25 -1.79 3.92
C ILE A 137 -4.97 -3.30 3.72
N PRO A 138 -6.01 -4.14 3.53
CA PRO A 138 -5.82 -5.55 3.19
C PRO A 138 -5.07 -5.71 1.86
N ALA A 139 -4.16 -6.69 1.77
CA ALA A 139 -3.31 -6.87 0.58
C ALA A 139 -4.11 -7.13 -0.72
N SER A 140 -5.30 -7.72 -0.62
CA SER A 140 -6.21 -7.98 -1.74
C SER A 140 -7.10 -6.79 -2.11
N PHE A 141 -7.12 -5.74 -1.30
CA PHE A 141 -8.02 -4.60 -1.50
C PHE A 141 -7.74 -3.91 -2.84
N THR A 142 -8.82 -3.77 -3.62
CA THR A 142 -8.84 -3.08 -4.90
C THR A 142 -10.00 -2.10 -4.88
N VAL A 143 -9.76 -0.87 -5.32
CA VAL A 143 -10.81 0.16 -5.40
C VAL A 143 -11.87 -0.32 -6.39
N SER A 144 -13.13 -0.36 -5.93
CA SER A 144 -14.25 -0.81 -6.75
C SER A 144 -14.57 0.22 -7.82
N GLU A 145 -14.84 -0.25 -9.04
CA GLU A 145 -15.31 0.61 -10.12
C GLU A 145 -16.77 1.02 -9.85
N GLY A 146 -17.11 2.29 -10.08
CA GLY A 146 -18.48 2.80 -9.88
C GLY A 146 -18.80 3.29 -8.46
N ASP A 147 -17.87 3.21 -7.50
CA ASP A 147 -18.05 3.84 -6.19
C ASP A 147 -17.65 5.32 -6.27
N ASP A 148 -18.64 6.21 -6.30
CA ASP A 148 -18.46 7.67 -6.38
C ASP A 148 -17.77 8.26 -5.15
N ALA A 149 -17.64 7.51 -4.05
CA ALA A 149 -16.79 7.93 -2.94
C ALA A 149 -15.30 7.96 -3.30
N TRP A 150 -14.91 7.28 -4.38
CA TRP A 150 -13.53 7.22 -4.86
C TRP A 150 -13.36 8.07 -6.11
N PRO A 151 -12.26 8.85 -6.21
CA PRO A 151 -11.93 9.54 -7.45
C PRO A 151 -11.82 8.54 -8.59
N ARG A 152 -12.39 8.88 -9.76
CA ARG A 152 -12.45 7.98 -10.91
C ARG A 152 -11.07 7.47 -11.36
N SER A 153 -10.02 8.26 -11.16
CA SER A 153 -8.62 7.89 -11.43
C SER A 153 -8.11 6.72 -10.60
N THR A 154 -8.76 6.43 -9.47
CA THR A 154 -8.37 5.38 -8.52
C THR A 154 -9.10 4.06 -8.75
N TRP A 155 -10.13 4.03 -9.60
CA TRP A 155 -10.92 2.82 -9.83
C TRP A 155 -10.08 1.67 -10.40
N GLY A 156 -10.29 0.46 -9.87
CA GLY A 156 -9.49 -0.72 -10.21
C GLY A 156 -8.05 -0.67 -9.66
N TYR A 157 -7.66 0.37 -8.91
CA TYR A 157 -6.34 0.45 -8.32
C TYR A 157 -6.19 -0.56 -7.19
N LYS A 158 -5.19 -1.44 -7.31
CA LYS A 158 -4.85 -2.48 -6.32
C LYS A 158 -4.13 -1.87 -5.12
N LEU A 159 -4.82 -1.00 -4.40
CA LEU A 159 -4.27 -0.20 -3.31
C LEU A 159 -3.63 -1.06 -2.21
N GLY A 160 -4.22 -2.22 -1.90
CA GLY A 160 -3.64 -3.19 -0.96
C GLY A 160 -2.27 -3.70 -1.38
N TYR A 161 -2.17 -4.20 -2.60
CA TYR A 161 -0.91 -4.66 -3.18
C TYR A 161 0.16 -3.55 -3.19
N TRP A 162 -0.23 -2.34 -3.60
CA TRP A 162 0.72 -1.23 -3.71
C TRP A 162 1.22 -0.76 -2.35
N THR A 163 0.36 -0.67 -1.32
CA THR A 163 0.82 -0.31 0.03
C THR A 163 1.72 -1.37 0.65
N SER A 164 1.50 -2.66 0.36
CA SER A 164 2.47 -3.72 0.72
C SER A 164 3.82 -3.54 0.01
N GLU A 165 3.82 -3.21 -1.28
CA GLU A 165 5.05 -2.93 -2.03
C GLU A 165 5.77 -1.68 -1.52
N LEU A 166 5.05 -0.64 -1.08
CA LEU A 166 5.65 0.55 -0.47
C LEU A 166 6.41 0.19 0.81
N ARG A 167 5.81 -0.61 1.70
CA ARG A 167 6.49 -1.07 2.92
C ARG A 167 7.73 -1.89 2.60
N ARG A 168 7.63 -2.82 1.64
CA ARG A 168 8.75 -3.69 1.24
C ARG A 168 9.91 -2.93 0.59
N LYS A 169 9.63 -1.79 -0.05
CA LYS A 169 10.62 -1.00 -0.80
C LYS A 169 10.86 0.37 -0.21
N LYS A 170 10.69 0.54 1.11
CA LYS A 170 10.88 1.83 1.80
C LYS A 170 12.17 2.54 1.36
N ASP A 171 13.28 1.81 1.30
CA ASP A 171 14.60 2.37 0.95
C ASP A 171 14.75 2.78 -0.52
N MET A 172 13.80 2.43 -1.39
CA MET A 172 13.78 2.79 -2.82
C MET A 172 12.84 3.95 -3.12
N LEU A 173 12.12 4.46 -2.11
CA LEU A 173 11.16 5.56 -2.28
C LEU A 173 11.89 6.89 -2.45
N GLN A 174 11.28 7.76 -3.25
CA GLN A 174 11.76 9.13 -3.40
C GLN A 174 11.33 9.98 -2.20
N GLN A 175 12.05 11.07 -1.91
CA GLN A 175 11.76 11.93 -0.76
C GLN A 175 10.30 12.42 -0.74
N TYR A 176 9.77 12.90 -1.86
CA TYR A 176 8.37 13.35 -1.92
C TYR A 176 7.37 12.25 -1.56
N GLN A 177 7.67 10.99 -1.88
CA GLN A 177 6.79 9.88 -1.52
C GLN A 177 6.84 9.61 -0.01
N LEU A 178 8.01 9.78 0.63
CA LEU A 178 8.14 9.66 2.08
C LEU A 178 7.39 10.79 2.77
N ASP A 179 7.55 12.03 2.30
CA ASP A 179 6.87 13.21 2.85
C ASP A 179 5.34 13.07 2.77
N ASP A 180 4.82 12.62 1.61
CA ASP A 180 3.38 12.38 1.45
C ASP A 180 2.86 11.24 2.34
N LEU A 181 3.65 10.16 2.49
CA LEU A 181 3.28 9.03 3.35
C LEU A 181 3.31 9.41 4.83
N GLU A 182 4.27 10.25 5.25
CA GLU A 182 4.35 10.80 6.60
C GLU A 182 3.14 11.71 6.88
N ALA A 183 2.78 12.61 5.95
CA ALA A 183 1.59 13.45 6.07
C ALA A 183 0.28 12.67 6.17
N LEU A 184 0.25 11.45 5.61
CA LEU A 184 -0.88 10.53 5.68
C LEU A 184 -0.87 9.62 6.92
N ASP A 185 0.12 9.75 7.80
CA ASP A 185 0.34 8.88 8.96
C ASP A 185 0.45 7.40 8.55
N PHE A 186 1.25 7.14 7.50
CA PHE A 186 1.41 5.80 6.94
C PHE A 186 2.25 4.90 7.85
N SER A 187 1.61 3.87 8.40
CA SER A 187 2.31 2.85 9.17
C SER A 187 3.21 1.97 8.29
N TRP A 188 4.52 2.03 8.53
CA TRP A 188 5.54 1.17 7.93
C TRP A 188 5.47 -0.27 8.45
N ASN A 189 5.15 -0.44 9.74
CA ASN A 189 4.94 -1.75 10.37
C ASN A 189 3.45 -2.02 10.55
N ALA A 190 2.82 -2.54 9.48
CA ALA A 190 1.38 -2.80 9.48
C ALA A 190 0.95 -3.81 10.56
N LEU A 191 1.83 -4.74 10.93
CA LEU A 191 1.56 -5.71 11.97
C LEU A 191 1.50 -5.03 13.34
N GLU A 192 2.52 -4.27 13.71
CA GLU A 192 2.58 -3.51 14.96
C GLU A 192 1.42 -2.52 15.06
N ALA A 193 1.11 -1.81 13.97
CA ALA A 193 -0.03 -0.91 13.98
C ALA A 193 -1.38 -1.64 14.14
N ARG A 194 -1.59 -2.80 13.50
CA ARG A 194 -2.79 -3.62 13.74
C ARG A 194 -2.85 -4.12 15.19
N TRP A 195 -1.71 -4.50 15.74
CA TRP A 195 -1.62 -4.96 17.12
C TRP A 195 -2.01 -3.87 18.10
N ASN A 196 -1.40 -2.70 17.99
CA ASN A 196 -1.66 -1.55 18.87
C ASN A 196 -3.08 -0.99 18.69
N ARG A 197 -3.61 -1.02 17.46
CA ARG A 197 -4.94 -0.49 17.15
C ARG A 197 -6.09 -1.43 17.53
N TYR A 198 -5.92 -2.73 17.31
CA TYR A 198 -7.01 -3.69 17.49
C TYR A 198 -6.78 -4.66 18.65
N PHE A 199 -5.60 -5.28 18.73
CA PHE A 199 -5.37 -6.35 19.70
C PHE A 199 -5.26 -5.81 21.13
N VAL A 200 -4.40 -4.80 21.36
CA VAL A 200 -4.14 -4.26 22.70
C VAL A 200 -5.42 -3.71 23.34
N PRO A 201 -6.20 -2.82 22.67
CA PRO A 201 -7.41 -2.28 23.27
C PRO A 201 -8.47 -3.36 23.49
N ALA A 202 -8.65 -4.29 22.53
CA ALA A 202 -9.62 -5.37 22.69
C ALA A 202 -9.29 -6.27 23.90
N ARG A 203 -8.01 -6.54 24.14
CA ARG A 203 -7.57 -7.34 25.28
C ARG A 203 -7.75 -6.59 26.60
N GLN A 204 -7.43 -5.30 26.64
CA GLN A 204 -7.64 -4.45 27.83
C GLN A 204 -9.12 -4.37 28.20
N THR A 205 -9.99 -4.04 27.24
CA THR A 205 -11.43 -4.00 27.45
C THR A 205 -11.98 -5.36 27.89
N TYR A 206 -11.49 -6.47 27.33
CA TYR A 206 -11.88 -7.80 27.81
C TYR A 206 -11.52 -8.02 29.28
N GLN A 207 -10.30 -7.66 29.67
CA GLN A 207 -9.82 -7.83 31.04
C GLN A 207 -10.61 -6.96 32.03
N GLU A 208 -10.92 -5.72 31.66
CA GLU A 208 -11.74 -4.79 32.46
C GLU A 208 -13.17 -5.31 32.67
N LEU A 209 -13.80 -5.86 31.62
CA LEU A 209 -15.18 -6.31 31.68
C LEU A 209 -15.37 -7.68 32.37
N TYR A 210 -14.42 -8.60 32.15
CA TYR A 210 -14.55 -9.98 32.63
C TYR A 210 -13.61 -10.33 33.78
N GLY A 211 -12.72 -9.42 34.19
CA GLY A 211 -11.76 -9.62 35.27
C GLY A 211 -10.73 -10.72 34.99
N THR A 212 -10.59 -11.18 33.74
CA THR A 212 -9.73 -12.31 33.38
C THR A 212 -9.00 -12.09 32.06
N SER A 213 -7.76 -12.57 31.99
CA SER A 213 -6.96 -12.61 30.76
C SER A 213 -7.21 -13.89 29.93
N GLN A 214 -8.08 -14.79 30.41
CA GLN A 214 -8.40 -16.05 29.72
C GLN A 214 -9.49 -15.86 28.68
N VAL A 215 -9.11 -15.40 27.49
CA VAL A 215 -10.05 -15.25 26.37
C VAL A 215 -10.38 -16.61 25.73
N PRO A 216 -11.67 -16.99 25.59
CA PRO A 216 -12.09 -18.17 24.83
C PRO A 216 -11.72 -18.05 23.35
N GLN A 217 -11.32 -19.14 22.70
CA GLN A 217 -10.88 -19.13 21.30
C GLN A 217 -11.96 -18.59 20.34
N SER A 218 -13.24 -18.87 20.62
CA SER A 218 -14.38 -18.43 19.81
C SER A 218 -14.83 -17.01 20.09
N PHE A 219 -14.22 -16.31 21.06
CA PHE A 219 -14.64 -14.96 21.43
C PHE A 219 -14.43 -13.98 20.28
N VAL A 220 -15.49 -13.24 19.97
CA VAL A 220 -15.52 -12.16 18.99
C VAL A 220 -16.11 -10.95 19.68
N VAL A 221 -15.44 -9.81 19.55
CA VAL A 221 -15.92 -8.54 20.11
C VAL A 221 -17.31 -8.23 19.56
N PRO A 222 -18.33 -7.98 20.40
CA PRO A 222 -19.67 -7.65 19.94
C PRO A 222 -19.71 -6.34 19.13
N CYS A 223 -20.54 -6.26 18.09
CA CYS A 223 -20.65 -5.05 17.26
C CYS A 223 -21.55 -3.95 17.85
N ASN A 224 -22.45 -4.31 18.78
CA ASN A 224 -23.51 -3.43 19.29
C ASN A 224 -23.46 -3.27 20.82
N ASP A 225 -22.29 -3.45 21.40
CA ASP A 225 -22.09 -3.35 22.85
C ASP A 225 -21.40 -2.02 23.17
N PRO A 226 -22.03 -1.12 23.95
CA PRO A 226 -21.47 0.19 24.27
C PRO A 226 -20.20 0.11 25.14
N ASP A 227 -19.99 -1.01 25.83
CA ASP A 227 -18.80 -1.22 26.65
C ASP A 227 -17.55 -1.52 25.79
N TRP A 228 -17.74 -1.77 24.49
CA TRP A 228 -16.68 -2.00 23.52
C TRP A 228 -16.47 -0.80 22.59
N PRO A 229 -15.21 -0.42 22.31
CA PRO A 229 -14.91 0.51 21.24
C PRO A 229 -15.50 0.04 19.90
N ALA A 230 -16.27 0.90 19.24
CA ALA A 230 -17.01 0.54 18.02
C ALA A 230 -16.12 -0.01 16.89
N GLU A 231 -14.87 0.46 16.81
CA GLU A 231 -13.87 0.00 15.82
C GLU A 231 -13.39 -1.45 16.03
N LEU A 232 -13.64 -2.03 17.22
CA LEU A 232 -13.30 -3.41 17.54
C LEU A 232 -14.44 -4.38 17.24
N GLY A 233 -15.64 -3.91 16.89
CA GLY A 233 -16.80 -4.76 16.59
C GLY A 233 -16.47 -5.84 15.55
N GLY A 234 -16.73 -7.11 15.90
CA GLY A 234 -16.43 -8.26 15.06
C GLY A 234 -14.96 -8.73 15.09
N TYR A 235 -14.09 -8.08 15.88
CA TYR A 235 -12.70 -8.48 16.03
C TYR A 235 -12.59 -9.83 16.74
N ARG A 236 -11.93 -10.80 16.09
CA ARG A 236 -11.76 -12.17 16.59
C ARG A 236 -10.63 -12.28 17.60
N LEU A 237 -10.76 -11.57 18.73
CA LEU A 237 -9.77 -11.54 19.80
C LEU A 237 -9.41 -12.96 20.28
N GLY A 238 -10.38 -13.84 20.44
CA GLY A 238 -10.16 -15.23 20.87
C GLY A 238 -9.22 -16.02 19.95
N GLN A 239 -9.40 -15.88 18.62
CA GLN A 239 -8.51 -16.52 17.65
C GLN A 239 -7.09 -15.96 17.72
N LYS A 240 -6.93 -14.65 17.89
CA LYS A 240 -5.61 -14.01 18.00
C LYS A 240 -4.89 -14.42 19.29
N VAL A 241 -5.59 -14.45 20.43
CA VAL A 241 -5.05 -14.98 21.69
C VAL A 241 -4.65 -16.45 21.56
N ASN A 242 -5.47 -17.28 20.91
CA ASN A 242 -5.13 -18.68 20.69
C ASN A 242 -3.88 -18.86 19.80
N ASN A 243 -3.75 -18.09 18.73
CA ASN A 243 -2.57 -18.14 17.86
C ASN A 243 -1.28 -17.80 18.62
N LEU A 244 -1.35 -16.84 19.56
CA LEU A 244 -0.25 -16.50 20.46
C LEU A 244 0.11 -17.66 21.39
N ARG A 245 -0.90 -18.33 21.99
CA ARG A 245 -0.70 -19.48 22.88
C ARG A 245 -0.06 -20.67 22.16
N CYS A 246 -0.46 -20.92 20.91
CA CYS A 246 0.03 -22.06 20.12
C CYS A 246 1.37 -21.80 19.41
N GLY A 247 2.04 -20.67 19.68
CA GLY A 247 3.37 -20.38 19.12
C GLY A 247 3.39 -20.20 17.60
N ASN A 248 2.25 -19.83 16.99
CA ASN A 248 2.18 -19.57 15.56
C ASN A 248 2.76 -18.17 15.28
N ALA A 249 4.09 -18.06 15.44
CA ALA A 249 4.86 -16.83 15.59
C ALA A 249 5.39 -16.24 14.26
N GLU A 250 5.00 -16.79 13.10
CA GLU A 250 5.38 -16.20 11.79
C GLU A 250 4.87 -14.76 11.62
N GLU A 251 3.81 -14.38 12.35
CA GLU A 251 3.32 -13.00 12.36
C GLU A 251 4.07 -12.09 13.34
N LEU A 252 4.92 -12.54 14.27
CA LEU A 252 5.14 -11.76 15.52
C LEU A 252 6.59 -11.56 15.98
N GLN A 253 7.61 -11.90 15.19
CA GLN A 253 9.02 -11.88 15.67
C GLN A 253 9.47 -10.54 16.32
N ASP A 254 8.92 -9.40 15.89
CA ASP A 254 9.22 -8.08 16.50
C ASP A 254 8.28 -7.68 17.67
N ILE A 255 7.04 -8.17 17.68
CA ILE A 255 6.04 -7.89 18.74
C ILE A 255 6.20 -8.85 19.91
N GLU A 256 6.74 -10.04 19.66
CA GLU A 256 6.97 -11.11 20.63
C GLU A 256 7.90 -10.66 21.76
N LEU A 257 8.90 -9.79 21.51
CA LEU A 257 9.75 -9.28 22.58
C LEU A 257 8.99 -8.34 23.53
N ILE A 258 8.19 -7.43 22.98
CA ILE A 258 7.38 -6.48 23.75
C ILE A 258 6.28 -7.24 24.52
N TYR A 259 5.62 -8.19 23.86
CA TYR A 259 4.53 -8.96 24.44
C TYR A 259 4.99 -10.04 25.41
N LYS A 260 6.10 -10.76 25.16
CA LYS A 260 6.65 -11.70 26.15
C LYS A 260 7.10 -10.96 27.40
N SER A 261 7.74 -9.79 27.25
CA SER A 261 8.12 -8.96 28.39
C SER A 261 6.89 -8.53 29.21
N TRP A 262 5.80 -8.13 28.54
CA TRP A 262 4.57 -7.69 29.19
C TRP A 262 3.71 -8.84 29.77
N MET A 263 3.59 -9.96 29.05
CA MET A 263 2.97 -11.20 29.56
C MET A 263 3.72 -11.77 30.76
N LEU A 264 5.06 -11.78 30.74
CA LEU A 264 5.88 -12.20 31.88
C LEU A 264 5.61 -11.32 33.10
N LEU A 265 5.52 -10.00 32.91
CA LEU A 265 5.20 -9.04 33.96
C LEU A 265 3.79 -9.25 34.55
N GLU A 266 2.77 -9.53 33.73
CA GLU A 266 1.41 -9.84 34.23
C GLU A 266 1.35 -11.19 34.96
N THR A 267 2.02 -12.25 34.47
CA THR A 267 2.08 -13.54 35.19
C THR A 267 2.81 -13.46 36.53
N LEU A 268 3.71 -12.49 36.72
CA LEU A 268 4.42 -12.27 37.97
C LEU A 268 3.61 -11.46 39.00
N HIS A 269 2.65 -10.63 38.58
CA HIS A 269 1.81 -9.83 39.49
C HIS A 269 0.60 -10.58 40.07
N VAL A 270 0.32 -11.82 39.62
CA VAL A 270 -0.77 -12.65 40.18
C VAL A 270 -0.31 -13.43 41.45
N VAL A 271 0.91 -13.22 41.94
CA VAL A 271 1.50 -14.01 43.03
C VAL A 271 1.58 -13.26 44.38
N ASP A 272 1.03 -12.04 44.51
CA ASP A 272 1.23 -11.24 45.75
C ASP A 272 -0.04 -10.60 46.35
N GLU A 273 -1.24 -11.11 46.04
CA GLU A 273 -2.45 -10.72 46.78
C GLU A 273 -3.23 -11.96 47.23
N GLY A 274 -3.05 -12.34 48.50
CA GLY A 274 -4.00 -13.17 49.22
C GLY A 274 -3.38 -14.29 50.06
N ASP A 275 -2.84 -13.93 51.23
CA ASP A 275 -2.96 -14.75 52.45
C ASP A 275 -2.74 -13.81 53.66
N GLU A 276 -3.72 -12.94 53.93
CA GLU A 276 -3.96 -12.42 55.28
C GLU A 276 -5.25 -13.09 55.80
N ASP A 277 -5.02 -14.05 56.70
CA ASP A 277 -5.82 -14.54 57.82
C ASP A 277 -7.34 -14.68 57.67
N LEU A 278 -7.86 -15.89 57.90
CA LEU A 278 -9.03 -16.18 58.74
C LEU A 278 -9.17 -17.71 58.89
N ASP A 279 -8.85 -18.27 60.07
CA ASP A 279 -9.90 -18.88 60.90
C ASP A 279 -9.37 -19.37 62.25
N ALA A 280 -10.14 -18.99 63.26
CA ALA A 280 -9.94 -19.23 64.67
C ALA A 280 -10.71 -20.49 65.14
N GLN A 281 -10.22 -21.06 66.25
CA GLN A 281 -10.96 -21.93 67.20
C GLN A 281 -11.25 -23.37 66.67
N ASN A 282 -11.21 -24.44 67.44
CA ASN A 282 -11.31 -24.64 68.89
C ASN A 282 -10.87 -26.09 69.25
N ASP A 283 -10.85 -26.36 70.57
CA ASP A 283 -10.95 -27.67 71.24
C ASP A 283 -9.62 -28.42 71.48
N GLU A 284 -9.28 -28.95 72.67
CA GLU A 284 -9.72 -28.87 74.07
C GLU A 284 -8.71 -29.76 74.85
N GLU A 285 -8.46 -29.44 76.13
CA GLU A 285 -8.16 -30.32 77.29
C GLU A 285 -7.36 -31.65 77.10
N GLU A 286 -6.37 -32.03 77.92
CA GLU A 286 -6.47 -32.25 79.37
C GLU A 286 -5.13 -32.85 79.92
N PHE A 287 -4.81 -32.55 81.20
CA PHE A 287 -4.09 -33.37 82.21
C PHE A 287 -2.58 -33.74 82.05
N GLU A 288 -1.72 -33.78 83.08
CA GLU A 288 -1.83 -33.74 84.54
C GLU A 288 -0.42 -33.54 85.19
N LYS A 289 -0.41 -32.87 86.36
CA LYS A 289 0.58 -32.87 87.47
C LYS A 289 1.97 -32.24 87.32
#